data_AF-A0A7K2C1S3-F1
#
_entry.id   AF-A0A7K2C1S3-F1
#
_cell.length_a   1.000
_cell.length_b   1.000
_cell.length_c   1.000
_cell.angle_alpha   90.00
_cell.angle_beta   90.00
_cell.angle_gamma   90.00
#
_symmetry.space_group_name_H-M   'P 1'
#
loop_
_entity.id
_entity.type
_entity.pdbx_description
1 polymer ?
#
loop_
_entity_poly.entity_id
_entity_poly.type
_entity_poly.pdbx_seq_one_letter_code
_entity_poly.pdbx_strand_id
1 'polypeptide(L)'
;MTARDIQELLASMGNPMKAAHAQRFFKTGPGEYGEGDIFRGIRVPVLRRIAQNWKKVSLDEMLVLLRSDYHEDRFVALCLLVHAFKRGNQYRVYNAYLEHTSFVNNWDLVDTSAHKILGPYLFKRPRTPLYTLARSDNLWERRIAIISTYYFIKRDQYNDTLALSDLLAHDQEDLIHKACGWMLREVGKRDESVLAEFLDDPTVALPRTALRYAIERFDQPVRRAYMAKRADMPADYDVTHWRAYRYVMDAANRLKGEVVETKALRSKELGKDFGAIVFLKLENEQRTGSFKYRGALNKLLSLNEPRHPLIAASTGNHGLAVARVLEDFGAKGTIYLPVTTEEHKREALSEGIADLVFSGDDGIDAEREARRVAEQEKLVFISPYNDWQIIAGQGTVGVELLRQAGSLDYVFVSVGGGGLIAGVAAAMKRLR
;
A
#
# COMPACT_ATOMS: atom_id res chain seq x y z
N MET A 1 -27.37 29.88 9.95
CA MET A 1 -26.94 29.65 8.56
C MET A 1 -26.88 28.16 8.36
N THR A 2 -27.88 27.64 7.66
CA THR A 2 -28.11 26.22 7.41
C THR A 2 -27.57 25.82 6.05
N ALA A 3 -27.42 24.52 5.80
CA ALA A 3 -27.15 23.95 4.49
C ALA A 3 -28.22 24.39 3.49
N ARG A 4 -29.49 24.42 3.92
CA ARG A 4 -30.62 24.85 3.10
C ARG A 4 -30.45 26.27 2.57
N ASP A 5 -30.04 27.22 3.42
CA ASP A 5 -29.81 28.61 3.00
C ASP A 5 -28.76 28.68 1.86
N ILE A 6 -27.71 27.86 1.96
CA ILE A 6 -26.65 27.78 0.94
C ILE A 6 -27.16 27.12 -0.35
N GLN A 7 -27.94 26.04 -0.23
CA GLN A 7 -28.52 25.35 -1.38
C GLN A 7 -29.50 26.24 -2.15
N GLU A 8 -30.34 27.00 -1.45
CA GLU A 8 -31.26 27.96 -2.06
C GLU A 8 -30.50 29.08 -2.78
N LEU A 9 -29.42 29.60 -2.18
CA LEU A 9 -28.53 30.56 -2.82
C LEU A 9 -27.90 29.96 -4.09
N LEU A 10 -27.31 28.78 -4.00
CA LEU A 10 -26.68 28.12 -5.15
C LEU A 10 -27.70 27.83 -6.26
N ALA A 11 -28.90 27.38 -5.92
CA ALA A 11 -29.98 27.15 -6.88
C ALA A 11 -30.34 28.44 -7.64
N SER A 12 -30.44 29.59 -6.95
CA SER A 12 -30.74 30.88 -7.58
C SER A 12 -29.67 31.37 -8.56
N MET A 13 -28.44 30.86 -8.44
CA MET A 13 -27.29 31.25 -9.27
C MET A 13 -27.03 30.28 -10.43
N GLY A 14 -27.82 29.21 -10.53
CA GLY A 14 -27.65 28.15 -11.52
C GLY A 14 -27.79 28.65 -12.96
N ASN A 15 -27.08 28.00 -13.87
CA ASN A 15 -27.16 28.25 -15.31
C ASN A 15 -27.22 26.92 -16.07
N PRO A 16 -28.38 26.55 -16.66
CA PRO A 16 -28.57 25.26 -17.32
C PRO A 16 -27.60 24.98 -18.46
N MET A 17 -27.24 25.99 -19.26
CA MET A 17 -26.27 25.82 -20.35
C MET A 17 -24.88 25.48 -19.83
N LYS A 18 -24.44 26.14 -18.75
CA LYS A 18 -23.16 25.84 -18.11
C LYS A 18 -23.20 24.50 -17.39
N ALA A 19 -24.33 24.12 -16.81
CA ALA A 19 -24.53 22.80 -16.20
C ALA A 19 -24.35 21.68 -17.23
N ALA A 20 -25.00 21.79 -18.40
CA ALA A 20 -24.86 20.81 -19.48
C ALA A 20 -23.42 20.75 -20.04
N HIS A 21 -22.71 21.88 -20.08
CA HIS A 21 -21.29 21.88 -20.41
C HIS A 21 -20.45 21.18 -19.33
N ALA A 22 -20.72 21.44 -18.05
CA ALA A 22 -20.03 20.81 -16.94
C ALA A 22 -20.23 19.30 -16.92
N GLN A 23 -21.45 18.80 -17.11
CA GLN A 23 -21.76 17.37 -17.22
C GLN A 23 -20.90 16.67 -18.30
N ARG A 24 -20.79 17.27 -19.49
CA ARG A 24 -19.92 16.72 -20.55
C ARG A 24 -18.44 16.77 -20.19
N PHE A 25 -17.99 17.85 -19.57
CA PHE A 25 -16.58 18.01 -19.19
C PHE A 25 -16.17 17.06 -18.06
N PHE A 26 -17.04 16.86 -17.08
CA PHE A 26 -16.83 15.97 -15.94
C PHE A 26 -17.20 14.52 -16.22
N LYS A 27 -17.64 14.18 -17.45
CA LYS A 27 -17.91 12.82 -17.89
C LYS A 27 -18.89 12.11 -16.96
N THR A 28 -20.15 12.53 -16.99
CA THR A 28 -21.22 12.03 -16.11
C THR A 28 -22.09 10.93 -16.72
N GLY A 29 -21.70 10.38 -17.88
CA GLY A 29 -22.41 9.28 -18.52
C GLY A 29 -22.21 7.94 -17.80
N PRO A 30 -23.02 6.92 -18.13
CA PRO A 30 -22.87 5.58 -17.55
C PRO A 30 -21.47 4.99 -17.81
N GLY A 31 -20.83 4.49 -16.75
CA GLY A 31 -19.47 3.94 -16.78
C GLY A 31 -18.36 4.99 -16.84
N GLU A 32 -18.69 6.28 -16.82
CA GLU A 32 -17.70 7.36 -16.73
C GLU A 32 -17.38 7.72 -15.28
N TYR A 33 -16.22 8.34 -15.01
CA TYR A 33 -15.77 8.59 -13.64
C TYR A 33 -16.68 9.55 -12.85
N GLY A 34 -17.45 10.41 -13.53
CA GLY A 34 -18.37 11.36 -12.92
C GLY A 34 -19.83 10.88 -12.95
N GLU A 35 -20.08 9.59 -13.20
CA GLU A 35 -21.43 9.03 -13.27
C GLU A 35 -22.27 9.45 -12.06
N GLY A 36 -23.48 9.96 -12.33
CA GLY A 36 -24.42 10.41 -11.31
C GLY A 36 -24.24 11.86 -10.83
N ASP A 37 -23.15 12.56 -11.18
CA ASP A 37 -22.97 13.97 -10.79
C ASP A 37 -23.99 14.89 -11.49
N ILE A 38 -24.66 15.72 -10.70
CA ILE A 38 -25.57 16.76 -11.17
C ILE A 38 -24.92 18.13 -10.96
N PHE A 39 -25.04 19.02 -11.95
CA PHE A 39 -24.42 20.35 -11.91
C PHE A 39 -25.46 21.46 -11.94
N ARG A 40 -25.19 22.55 -11.19
CA ARG A 40 -25.94 23.81 -11.24
C ARG A 40 -25.38 24.77 -12.31
N GLY A 41 -24.15 24.57 -12.78
CA GLY A 41 -23.50 25.42 -13.79
C GLY A 41 -22.81 26.65 -13.22
N ILE A 42 -22.33 26.58 -11.97
CA ILE A 42 -21.70 27.70 -11.27
C ILE A 42 -20.18 27.57 -11.34
N ARG A 43 -19.48 28.66 -11.66
CA ARG A 43 -18.02 28.64 -11.80
C ARG A 43 -17.33 28.57 -10.42
N VAL A 44 -16.27 27.77 -10.33
CA VAL A 44 -15.45 27.58 -9.11
C VAL A 44 -15.07 28.88 -8.36
N PRO A 45 -14.62 29.98 -9.01
CA PRO A 45 -14.30 31.21 -8.27
C PRO A 45 -15.48 31.79 -7.48
N VAL A 46 -16.72 31.60 -7.97
CA VAL A 46 -17.94 32.02 -7.29
C VAL A 46 -18.20 31.13 -6.08
N LEU A 47 -18.09 29.80 -6.23
CA LEU A 47 -18.25 28.83 -5.14
C LEU A 47 -17.26 29.09 -4.00
N ARG A 48 -15.99 29.37 -4.34
CA ARG A 48 -14.97 29.73 -3.34
C ARG A 48 -15.34 31.02 -2.59
N ARG A 49 -15.88 32.03 -3.27
CA ARG A 49 -16.34 33.28 -2.65
C ARG A 49 -17.52 33.05 -1.71
N ILE A 50 -18.47 32.20 -2.09
CA ILE A 50 -19.59 31.81 -1.22
C ILE A 50 -19.06 31.15 0.05
N ALA A 51 -18.19 30.14 -0.07
CA ALA A 51 -17.60 29.48 1.10
C ALA A 51 -16.78 30.44 1.99
N GLN A 52 -16.15 31.48 1.42
CA GLN A 52 -15.45 32.51 2.18
C GLN A 52 -16.39 33.42 2.99
N ASN A 53 -17.60 33.67 2.50
CA ASN A 53 -18.59 34.51 3.19
C ASN A 53 -19.34 33.73 4.28
N TRP A 54 -19.37 32.39 4.21
CA TRP A 54 -20.19 31.52 5.06
C TRP A 54 -19.37 30.69 6.08
N LYS A 55 -18.31 31.26 6.65
CA LYS A 55 -17.36 30.52 7.52
C LYS A 55 -17.92 30.05 8.87
N LYS A 56 -19.12 30.46 9.28
CA LYS A 56 -19.72 30.14 10.60
C LYS A 56 -20.76 29.00 10.55
N VAL A 57 -20.87 28.29 9.42
CA VAL A 57 -21.71 27.09 9.30
C VAL A 57 -21.18 25.98 10.23
N SER A 58 -22.07 25.20 10.85
CA SER A 58 -21.68 24.08 11.72
C SER A 58 -21.15 22.90 10.89
N LEU A 59 -20.44 21.97 11.54
CA LEU A 59 -19.93 20.77 10.86
C LEU A 59 -21.08 19.92 10.30
N ASP A 60 -22.18 19.78 11.04
CA ASP A 60 -23.32 18.96 10.63
C ASP A 60 -23.98 19.50 9.36
N GLU A 61 -24.12 20.82 9.25
CA GLU A 61 -24.64 21.48 8.05
C GLU A 61 -23.67 21.36 6.86
N MET A 62 -22.35 21.40 7.10
CA MET A 62 -21.37 21.11 6.04
C MET A 62 -21.52 19.68 5.52
N LEU A 63 -21.80 18.70 6.39
CA LEU A 63 -22.01 17.31 5.99
C LEU A 63 -23.33 17.09 5.26
N VAL A 64 -24.37 17.86 5.56
CA VAL A 64 -25.60 17.89 4.75
C VAL A 64 -25.29 18.34 3.32
N LEU A 65 -24.51 19.42 3.15
CA LEU A 65 -24.08 19.88 1.82
C LEU A 65 -23.19 18.86 1.11
N LEU A 66 -22.28 18.20 1.83
CA LEU A 66 -21.40 17.18 1.26
C LEU A 66 -22.17 15.96 0.76
N ARG A 67 -23.34 15.65 1.31
CA ARG A 67 -24.18 14.53 0.85
C ARG A 67 -25.15 14.90 -0.28
N SER A 68 -25.05 16.12 -0.82
CA SER A 68 -25.91 16.59 -1.92
C SER A 68 -25.54 15.94 -3.25
N ASP A 69 -26.54 15.62 -4.05
CA ASP A 69 -26.37 15.16 -5.44
C ASP A 69 -25.71 16.24 -6.32
N TYR A 70 -25.87 17.52 -5.95
CA TYR A 70 -25.27 18.62 -6.69
C TYR A 70 -23.79 18.77 -6.39
N HIS A 71 -22.98 18.72 -7.45
CA HIS A 71 -21.53 18.84 -7.38
C HIS A 71 -21.09 20.17 -6.73
N GLU A 72 -21.75 21.28 -7.04
CA GLU A 72 -21.39 22.58 -6.46
C GLU A 72 -21.68 22.70 -4.97
N ASP A 73 -22.69 22.00 -4.45
CA ASP A 73 -22.99 21.95 -3.02
C ASP A 73 -21.84 21.23 -2.29
N ARG A 74 -21.42 20.08 -2.81
CA ARG A 74 -20.24 19.31 -2.34
C ARG A 74 -18.97 20.13 -2.37
N PHE A 75 -18.73 20.86 -3.46
CA PHE A 75 -17.57 21.73 -3.60
C PHE A 75 -17.54 22.83 -2.53
N VAL A 76 -18.68 23.47 -2.26
CA VAL A 76 -18.81 24.48 -1.20
C VAL A 76 -18.60 23.85 0.17
N ALA A 77 -19.18 22.68 0.43
CA ALA A 77 -18.98 21.92 1.68
C ALA A 77 -17.49 21.68 1.96
N LEU A 78 -16.75 21.19 0.96
CA LEU A 78 -15.30 20.94 1.08
C LEU A 78 -14.50 22.22 1.32
N CYS A 79 -14.87 23.33 0.66
CA CYS A 79 -14.26 24.63 0.95
C CYS A 79 -14.52 25.09 2.39
N LEU A 80 -15.74 24.89 2.90
CA LEU A 80 -16.11 25.20 4.29
C LEU A 80 -15.35 24.31 5.29
N LEU A 81 -15.22 23.01 5.02
CA LEU A 81 -14.42 22.08 5.82
C LEU A 81 -12.95 22.51 5.87
N VAL A 82 -12.35 22.91 4.74
CA VAL A 82 -10.99 23.47 4.71
C VAL A 82 -10.87 24.72 5.58
N HIS A 83 -11.85 25.63 5.55
CA HIS A 83 -11.86 26.80 6.43
C HIS A 83 -12.00 26.42 7.91
N ALA A 84 -12.89 25.47 8.24
CA ALA A 84 -13.09 24.97 9.60
C ALA A 84 -11.83 24.29 10.15
N PHE A 85 -11.14 23.50 9.33
CA PHE A 85 -9.86 22.86 9.67
C PHE A 85 -8.81 23.91 10.06
N LYS A 86 -8.67 24.97 9.25
CA LYS A 86 -7.73 26.07 9.53
C LYS A 86 -8.06 26.88 10.79
N ARG A 87 -9.33 26.89 11.22
CA ARG A 87 -9.80 27.63 12.41
C ARG A 87 -9.68 26.87 13.72
N GLY A 88 -9.23 25.62 13.72
CA GLY A 88 -8.93 24.86 14.94
C GLY A 88 -9.73 23.56 15.13
N ASN A 89 -10.72 23.24 14.29
CA ASN A 89 -11.50 22.00 14.40
C ASN A 89 -10.83 20.79 13.71
N GLN A 90 -9.50 20.68 13.79
CA GLN A 90 -8.72 19.79 12.93
C GLN A 90 -9.12 18.31 13.06
N TYR A 91 -9.20 17.77 14.28
CA TYR A 91 -9.56 16.38 14.53
C TYR A 91 -10.95 16.03 13.99
N ARG A 92 -11.97 16.82 14.33
CA ARG A 92 -13.36 16.58 13.90
C ARG A 92 -13.51 16.69 12.40
N VAL A 93 -12.88 17.68 11.76
CA VAL A 93 -12.95 17.86 10.31
C VAL A 93 -12.20 16.74 9.58
N TYR A 94 -11.05 16.31 10.10
CA TYR A 94 -10.29 15.20 9.54
C TYR A 94 -11.11 13.89 9.56
N ASN A 95 -11.68 13.52 10.70
CA ASN A 95 -12.50 12.30 10.80
C ASN A 95 -13.75 12.39 9.93
N ALA A 96 -14.47 13.52 9.97
CA ALA A 96 -15.66 13.72 9.16
C ALA A 96 -15.35 13.62 7.66
N TYR A 97 -14.20 14.11 7.20
CA TYR A 97 -13.76 13.94 5.82
C TYR A 97 -13.50 12.48 5.47
N LEU A 98 -12.78 11.74 6.32
CA LEU A 98 -12.47 10.32 6.08
C LEU A 98 -13.71 9.42 6.09
N GLU A 99 -14.66 9.70 6.97
CA GLU A 99 -15.93 8.94 7.06
C GLU A 99 -16.87 9.20 5.87
N HIS A 100 -16.59 10.22 5.05
CA HIS A 100 -17.46 10.67 3.95
C HIS A 100 -16.70 10.77 2.61
N THR A 101 -15.62 10.02 2.43
CA THR A 101 -14.82 9.96 1.19
C THR A 101 -15.65 9.59 -0.03
N SER A 102 -16.70 8.78 0.14
CA SER A 102 -17.64 8.39 -0.91
C SER A 102 -18.33 9.58 -1.59
N PHE A 103 -18.43 10.72 -0.92
CA PHE A 103 -19.00 11.97 -1.45
C PHE A 103 -17.94 12.95 -1.99
N VAL A 104 -16.65 12.62 -1.85
CA VAL A 104 -15.53 13.36 -2.45
C VAL A 104 -15.14 12.67 -3.76
N ASN A 105 -16.13 12.48 -4.62
CA ASN A 105 -16.11 11.58 -5.76
C ASN A 105 -15.86 12.28 -7.10
N ASN A 106 -15.01 13.30 -7.12
CA ASN A 106 -14.53 13.93 -8.35
C ASN A 106 -13.13 14.50 -8.15
N TRP A 107 -12.36 14.64 -9.23
CA TRP A 107 -10.95 15.01 -9.13
C TRP A 107 -10.78 16.43 -8.57
N ASP A 108 -11.68 17.35 -8.89
CA ASP A 108 -11.59 18.74 -8.44
C ASP A 108 -12.03 18.91 -6.98
N LEU A 109 -12.96 18.07 -6.51
CA LEU A 109 -13.36 17.92 -5.11
C LEU A 109 -12.17 17.46 -4.26
N VAL A 110 -11.50 16.38 -4.69
CA VAL A 110 -10.28 15.86 -4.05
C VAL A 110 -9.16 16.92 -4.06
N ASP A 111 -8.84 17.45 -5.24
CA ASP A 111 -7.71 18.37 -5.44
C ASP A 111 -7.91 19.69 -4.67
N THR A 112 -9.16 20.10 -4.45
CA THR A 112 -9.47 21.30 -3.66
C THR A 112 -9.24 21.12 -2.17
N SER A 113 -9.34 19.90 -1.64
CA SER A 113 -9.55 19.65 -0.21
C SER A 113 -8.49 18.74 0.45
N ALA A 114 -8.12 17.62 -0.16
CA ALA A 114 -7.31 16.56 0.47
C ALA A 114 -5.98 17.08 1.06
N HIS A 115 -5.17 17.77 0.25
CA HIS A 115 -3.89 18.34 0.68
C HIS A 115 -4.00 19.50 1.67
N LYS A 116 -5.21 20.00 1.95
CA LYS A 116 -5.48 21.08 2.92
C LYS A 116 -6.12 20.57 4.21
N ILE A 117 -6.53 19.31 4.25
CA ILE A 117 -7.13 18.66 5.43
C ILE A 117 -6.23 17.50 5.86
N LEU A 118 -6.15 16.42 5.08
CA LEU A 118 -5.38 15.22 5.42
C LEU A 118 -3.88 15.52 5.47
N GLY A 119 -3.36 16.22 4.45
CA GLY A 119 -1.95 16.63 4.40
C GLY A 119 -1.47 17.31 5.69
N PRO A 120 -2.01 18.47 6.08
CA PRO A 120 -1.60 19.12 7.33
C PRO A 120 -1.87 18.30 8.59
N TYR A 121 -2.96 17.52 8.62
CA TYR A 121 -3.27 16.70 9.78
C TYR A 121 -2.25 15.58 9.99
N LEU A 122 -1.82 14.93 8.91
CA LEU A 122 -0.93 13.77 8.95
C LEU A 122 0.56 14.12 8.94
N PHE A 123 0.94 15.39 8.74
CA PHE A 123 2.34 15.80 8.58
C PHE A 123 3.25 15.38 9.75
N LYS A 124 2.74 15.45 10.98
CA LYS A 124 3.46 15.04 12.21
C LYS A 124 2.84 13.81 12.88
N ARG A 125 2.06 13.01 12.15
CA ARG A 125 1.35 11.83 12.65
C ARG A 125 1.67 10.61 11.79
N PRO A 126 1.37 9.39 12.25
CA PRO A 126 1.48 8.20 11.40
C PRO A 126 0.70 8.37 10.10
N ARG A 127 1.34 8.04 8.98
CA ARG A 127 0.79 8.27 7.64
C ARG A 127 0.04 7.06 7.08
N THR A 128 -0.11 6.02 7.89
CA THR A 128 -0.88 4.80 7.63
C THR A 128 -2.22 5.07 6.94
N PRO A 129 -3.03 6.08 7.33
CA PRO A 129 -4.29 6.36 6.63
C PRO A 129 -4.14 6.61 5.13
N LEU A 130 -3.07 7.27 4.68
CA LEU A 130 -2.83 7.48 3.24
C LEU A 130 -2.58 6.16 2.51
N TYR A 131 -1.82 5.26 3.13
CA TYR A 131 -1.52 3.95 2.57
C TYR A 131 -2.71 2.99 2.61
N THR A 132 -3.64 3.15 3.55
CA THR A 132 -4.93 2.45 3.54
C THR A 132 -5.78 2.94 2.36
N LEU A 133 -5.94 4.26 2.20
CA LEU A 133 -6.68 4.86 1.09
C LEU A 133 -6.10 4.48 -0.27
N ALA A 134 -4.77 4.43 -0.40
CA ALA A 134 -4.09 4.02 -1.64
C ALA A 134 -4.34 2.57 -2.05
N ARG A 135 -4.81 1.71 -1.14
CA ARG A 135 -5.17 0.30 -1.42
C ARG A 135 -6.67 0.07 -1.54
N SER A 136 -7.47 1.12 -1.43
CA SER A 136 -8.92 1.03 -1.58
C SER A 136 -9.31 0.73 -3.03
N ASP A 137 -10.42 0.00 -3.22
CA ASP A 137 -11.04 -0.18 -4.53
C ASP A 137 -11.65 1.12 -5.06
N ASN A 138 -11.87 2.12 -4.19
CA ASN A 138 -12.38 3.43 -4.57
C ASN A 138 -11.28 4.32 -5.20
N LEU A 139 -11.47 4.69 -6.47
CA LEU A 139 -10.58 5.60 -7.21
C LEU A 139 -10.30 6.90 -6.45
N TRP A 140 -11.33 7.52 -5.89
CA TRP A 140 -11.19 8.82 -5.24
C TRP A 140 -10.41 8.74 -3.93
N GLU A 141 -10.53 7.64 -3.18
CA GLU A 141 -9.70 7.38 -2.02
C GLU A 141 -8.22 7.24 -2.39
N ARG A 142 -7.92 6.48 -3.45
CA ARG A 142 -6.54 6.38 -3.97
C ARG A 142 -6.00 7.73 -4.42
N ARG A 143 -6.83 8.57 -5.06
CA ARG A 143 -6.46 9.95 -5.42
C ARG A 143 -6.23 10.82 -4.19
N ILE A 144 -7.08 10.73 -3.17
CA ILE A 144 -6.95 11.45 -1.90
C ILE A 144 -5.60 11.13 -1.25
N ALA A 145 -5.17 9.85 -1.26
CA ALA A 145 -3.89 9.43 -0.71
C ALA A 145 -2.71 10.19 -1.33
N ILE A 146 -2.58 10.14 -2.65
CA ILE A 146 -1.44 10.75 -3.35
C ILE A 146 -1.51 12.28 -3.32
N ILE A 147 -2.68 12.89 -3.52
CA ILE A 147 -2.85 14.35 -3.52
C ILE A 147 -2.57 14.94 -2.13
N SER A 148 -2.89 14.23 -1.06
CA SER A 148 -2.60 14.70 0.31
C SER A 148 -1.12 15.00 0.54
N THR A 149 -0.23 14.28 -0.16
CA THR A 149 1.23 14.47 -0.04
C THR A 149 1.73 15.80 -0.58
N TYR A 150 0.92 16.55 -1.35
CA TYR A 150 1.29 17.90 -1.80
C TYR A 150 1.66 18.83 -0.64
N TYR A 151 1.06 18.63 0.54
CA TYR A 151 1.41 19.37 1.74
C TYR A 151 2.84 19.05 2.23
N PHE A 152 3.27 17.80 2.09
CA PHE A 152 4.59 17.29 2.50
C PHE A 152 5.67 17.78 1.56
N ILE A 153 5.42 17.71 0.24
CA ILE A 153 6.32 18.22 -0.80
C ILE A 153 6.65 19.70 -0.58
N LYS A 154 5.66 20.51 -0.18
CA LYS A 154 5.88 21.94 0.12
C LYS A 154 6.78 22.22 1.33
N ARG A 155 7.11 21.18 2.11
CA ARG A 155 7.95 21.19 3.31
C ARG A 155 9.10 20.21 3.17
N ASP A 156 9.49 19.94 1.93
CA ASP A 156 10.69 19.21 1.57
C ASP A 156 10.71 17.77 2.15
N GLN A 157 9.53 17.14 2.27
CA GLN A 157 9.36 15.74 2.62
C GLN A 157 8.76 14.96 1.45
N TYR A 158 9.57 14.08 0.83
CA TYR A 158 9.25 13.45 -0.45
C TYR A 158 8.94 11.96 -0.35
N ASN A 159 9.48 11.25 0.65
CA ASN A 159 9.46 9.78 0.73
C ASN A 159 8.06 9.17 0.53
N ASP A 160 7.04 9.78 1.13
CA ASP A 160 5.65 9.34 1.01
C ASP A 160 5.10 9.52 -0.40
N THR A 161 5.40 10.65 -1.04
CA THR A 161 4.98 10.89 -2.43
C THR A 161 5.60 9.86 -3.35
N LEU A 162 6.90 9.58 -3.19
CA LEU A 162 7.62 8.58 -3.99
C LEU A 162 7.06 7.17 -3.74
N ALA A 163 6.88 6.78 -2.48
CA ALA A 163 6.34 5.48 -2.10
C ALA A 163 4.91 5.26 -2.59
N LEU A 164 4.03 6.28 -2.47
CA LEU A 164 2.67 6.20 -2.98
C LEU A 164 2.61 6.22 -4.52
N SER A 165 3.52 6.96 -5.18
CA SER A 165 3.59 6.95 -6.65
C SER A 165 4.02 5.58 -7.20
N ASP A 166 4.93 4.91 -6.50
CA ASP A 166 5.32 3.53 -6.83
C ASP A 166 4.17 2.53 -6.56
N LEU A 167 3.53 2.63 -5.39
CA LEU A 167 2.39 1.77 -5.05
C LEU A 167 1.24 1.87 -6.07
N LEU A 168 1.01 3.07 -6.60
CA LEU A 168 -0.06 3.38 -7.57
C LEU A 168 0.41 3.32 -9.03
N ALA A 169 1.63 2.84 -9.32
CA ALA A 169 2.16 2.79 -10.67
C ALA A 169 1.40 1.81 -11.59
N HIS A 170 0.66 0.86 -11.02
CA HIS A 170 -0.13 -0.16 -11.73
C HIS A 170 -1.64 0.04 -11.58
N ASP A 171 -2.06 1.22 -11.14
CA ASP A 171 -3.47 1.55 -11.13
C ASP A 171 -4.05 1.41 -12.54
N GLN A 172 -5.30 0.97 -12.66
CA GLN A 172 -5.93 0.86 -13.98
C GLN A 172 -6.44 2.22 -14.47
N GLU A 173 -6.50 3.20 -13.56
CA GLU A 173 -7.18 4.46 -13.79
C GLU A 173 -6.21 5.58 -14.18
N ASP A 174 -6.36 6.11 -15.41
CA ASP A 174 -5.51 7.19 -15.92
C ASP A 174 -5.57 8.47 -15.04
N LEU A 175 -6.67 8.68 -14.32
CA LEU A 175 -6.79 9.78 -13.35
C LEU A 175 -5.79 9.65 -12.20
N ILE A 176 -5.48 8.44 -11.75
CA ILE A 176 -4.47 8.18 -10.70
C ILE A 176 -3.08 8.42 -11.27
N HIS A 177 -2.80 7.94 -12.47
CA HIS A 177 -1.52 8.19 -13.14
C HIS A 177 -1.22 9.68 -13.32
N LYS A 178 -2.25 10.49 -13.67
CA LYS A 178 -2.11 11.95 -13.73
C LYS A 178 -1.83 12.56 -12.36
N ALA A 179 -2.44 12.05 -11.28
CA ALA A 179 -2.18 12.54 -9.93
C ALA A 179 -0.75 12.21 -9.46
N CYS A 180 -0.29 10.96 -9.65
CA CYS A 180 1.08 10.55 -9.36
C CYS A 180 2.08 11.38 -10.16
N GLY A 181 1.89 11.49 -11.48
CA GLY A 181 2.74 12.30 -12.34
C GLY A 181 2.77 13.78 -11.93
N TRP A 182 1.63 14.35 -11.52
CA TRP A 182 1.59 15.69 -10.97
C TRP A 182 2.38 15.81 -9.68
N MET A 183 2.17 14.93 -8.69
CA MET A 183 2.90 15.03 -7.42
C MET A 183 4.41 14.82 -7.60
N LEU A 184 4.83 13.90 -8.47
CA LEU A 184 6.24 13.73 -8.84
C LEU A 184 6.81 14.98 -9.53
N ARG A 185 6.04 15.63 -10.40
CA ARG A 185 6.43 16.94 -10.98
C ARG A 185 6.61 17.99 -9.90
N GLU A 186 5.76 18.01 -8.87
CA GLU A 186 5.91 18.94 -7.74
C GLU A 186 7.14 18.62 -6.87
N VAL A 187 7.53 17.34 -6.73
CA VAL A 187 8.82 16.93 -6.13
C VAL A 187 9.97 17.46 -6.97
N GLY A 188 9.99 17.21 -8.28
CA GLY A 188 11.06 17.68 -9.18
C GLY A 188 11.23 19.21 -9.21
N LYS A 189 10.14 19.97 -9.02
CA LYS A 189 10.21 21.44 -8.86
C LYS A 189 10.95 21.88 -7.58
N ARG A 190 10.95 21.04 -6.55
CA ARG A 190 11.61 21.29 -5.26
C ARG A 190 13.03 20.75 -5.27
N ASP A 191 13.18 19.54 -5.78
CA ASP A 191 14.44 18.81 -5.85
C ASP A 191 14.42 17.89 -7.07
N GLU A 192 15.09 18.33 -8.14
CA GLU A 192 15.21 17.56 -9.38
C GLU A 192 16.02 16.27 -9.18
N SER A 193 17.02 16.30 -8.28
CA SER A 193 17.91 15.16 -8.02
C SER A 193 17.15 13.99 -7.37
N VAL A 194 16.27 14.29 -6.42
CA VAL A 194 15.39 13.27 -5.79
C VAL A 194 14.43 12.65 -6.81
N LEU A 195 13.87 13.46 -7.72
CA LEU A 195 13.03 12.91 -8.78
C LEU A 195 13.83 12.04 -9.73
N ALA A 196 15.02 12.48 -10.16
CA ALA A 196 15.90 11.71 -11.02
C ALA A 196 16.29 10.36 -10.39
N GLU A 197 16.71 10.36 -9.12
CA GLU A 197 17.01 9.14 -8.36
C GLU A 197 15.83 8.17 -8.35
N PHE A 198 14.62 8.67 -8.09
CA PHE A 198 13.41 7.85 -8.12
C PHE A 198 13.09 7.29 -9.52
N LEU A 199 13.27 8.08 -10.57
CA LEU A 199 13.01 7.65 -11.95
C LEU A 199 14.09 6.72 -12.51
N ASP A 200 15.30 6.80 -11.96
CA ASP A 200 16.42 5.94 -12.33
C ASP A 200 16.46 4.63 -11.55
N ASP A 201 15.72 4.55 -10.44
CA ASP A 201 15.45 3.28 -9.76
C ASP A 201 14.75 2.30 -10.73
N PRO A 202 15.40 1.18 -11.08
CA PRO A 202 14.85 0.24 -12.04
C PRO A 202 13.65 -0.57 -11.49
N THR A 203 13.36 -0.46 -10.18
CA THR A 203 12.13 -0.98 -9.57
C THR A 203 10.91 -0.14 -9.94
N VAL A 204 11.11 1.14 -10.25
CA VAL A 204 10.03 2.10 -10.49
C VAL A 204 9.56 2.00 -11.93
N ALA A 205 8.34 1.53 -12.11
CA ALA A 205 7.75 1.29 -13.42
C ALA A 205 6.58 2.24 -13.68
N LEU A 206 6.86 3.55 -13.72
CA LEU A 206 5.81 4.54 -13.89
C LEU A 206 5.05 4.37 -15.22
N PRO A 207 3.71 4.42 -15.20
CA PRO A 207 2.92 4.39 -16.42
C PRO A 207 3.24 5.61 -17.28
N ARG A 208 3.14 5.47 -18.60
CA ARG A 208 3.55 6.51 -19.56
C ARG A 208 2.93 7.87 -19.26
N THR A 209 1.66 7.90 -18.84
CA THR A 209 0.99 9.14 -18.43
C THR A 209 1.69 9.78 -17.23
N ALA A 210 1.95 9.02 -16.16
CA ALA A 210 2.60 9.55 -14.95
C ALA A 210 4.01 10.07 -15.26
N LEU A 211 4.82 9.28 -15.99
CA LEU A 211 6.17 9.67 -16.38
C LEU A 211 6.18 10.98 -17.17
N ARG A 212 5.30 11.12 -18.17
CA ARG A 212 5.19 12.34 -18.99
C ARG A 212 4.89 13.59 -18.17
N TYR A 213 4.04 13.47 -17.16
CA TYR A 213 3.73 14.56 -16.24
C TYR A 213 4.93 14.87 -15.32
N ALA A 214 5.55 13.84 -14.74
CA ALA A 214 6.68 13.97 -13.82
C ALA A 214 7.85 14.76 -14.45
N ILE A 215 8.23 14.40 -15.68
CA ILE A 215 9.37 15.00 -16.39
C ILE A 215 9.00 16.24 -17.21
N GLU A 216 7.79 16.82 -17.06
CA GLU A 216 7.34 17.93 -17.90
C GLU A 216 8.31 19.13 -17.89
N ARG A 217 9.02 19.33 -16.78
CA ARG A 217 9.95 20.45 -16.58
C ARG A 217 11.40 20.15 -16.93
N PHE A 218 11.75 18.89 -17.19
CA PHE A 218 13.10 18.53 -17.60
C PHE A 218 13.39 19.07 -19.01
N ASP A 219 14.68 19.25 -19.30
CA ASP A 219 15.10 19.66 -20.63
C ASP A 219 14.70 18.61 -21.68
N GLN A 220 14.43 19.08 -22.91
CA GLN A 220 13.91 18.23 -23.97
C GLN A 220 14.77 16.97 -24.26
N PRO A 221 16.13 17.03 -24.25
CA PRO A 221 16.96 15.84 -24.42
C PRO A 221 16.75 14.81 -23.29
N VAL A 222 16.72 15.26 -22.04
CA VAL A 222 16.52 14.41 -20.86
C VAL A 222 15.13 13.77 -20.88
N ARG A 223 14.10 14.54 -21.25
CA ARG A 223 12.73 14.01 -21.41
C ARG A 223 12.68 12.90 -22.45
N ARG A 224 13.34 13.08 -23.60
CA ARG A 224 13.39 12.05 -24.65
C ARG A 224 14.09 10.79 -24.15
N ALA A 225 15.19 10.93 -23.40
CA ALA A 225 15.90 9.80 -22.82
C ALA A 225 15.03 8.96 -21.87
N TYR A 226 14.34 9.59 -20.90
CA TYR A 226 13.42 8.86 -20.00
C TYR A 226 12.25 8.21 -20.75
N MET A 227 11.67 8.90 -21.74
CA MET A 227 10.57 8.35 -22.53
C MET A 227 11.01 7.18 -23.43
N ALA A 228 12.24 7.21 -23.95
CA ALA A 228 12.84 6.11 -24.72
C ALA A 228 13.13 4.90 -23.82
N LYS A 229 13.81 5.12 -22.68
CA LYS A 229 14.06 4.10 -21.64
C LYS A 229 12.78 3.36 -21.24
N ARG A 230 11.65 4.08 -21.17
CA ARG A 230 10.34 3.47 -20.88
C ARG A 230 9.72 2.75 -22.07
N ALA A 231 9.93 3.21 -23.30
CA ALA A 231 9.43 2.53 -24.50
C ALA A 231 10.15 1.20 -24.75
N ASP A 232 11.41 1.11 -24.34
CA ASP A 232 12.21 -0.12 -24.40
C ASP A 232 11.82 -1.14 -23.30
N MET A 233 11.02 -0.74 -22.31
CA MET A 233 10.45 -1.69 -21.35
C MET A 233 9.32 -2.48 -22.03
N PRO A 234 9.36 -3.82 -22.01
CA PRO A 234 8.31 -4.67 -22.54
C PRO A 234 6.92 -4.30 -21.99
N ALA A 235 5.88 -4.42 -22.80
CA ALA A 235 4.50 -4.17 -22.35
C ALA A 235 4.07 -5.14 -21.23
N ASP A 236 4.71 -6.32 -21.19
CA ASP A 236 4.61 -7.38 -20.18
C ASP A 236 5.76 -7.33 -19.16
N TYR A 237 6.48 -6.21 -19.04
CA TYR A 237 7.56 -6.05 -18.06
C TYR A 237 7.02 -6.30 -16.65
N ASP A 238 7.29 -7.49 -16.14
CA ASP A 238 6.75 -7.98 -14.89
C ASP A 238 7.42 -7.28 -13.70
N VAL A 239 6.81 -6.17 -13.31
CA VAL A 239 7.11 -5.42 -12.10
C VAL A 239 6.92 -6.22 -10.82
N THR A 240 6.24 -7.36 -10.89
CA THR A 240 6.06 -8.25 -9.74
C THR A 240 7.42 -8.69 -9.20
N HIS A 241 8.40 -8.94 -10.09
CA HIS A 241 9.76 -9.25 -9.67
C HIS A 241 10.42 -8.08 -8.91
N TRP A 242 10.22 -6.84 -9.37
CA TRP A 242 10.77 -5.64 -8.74
C TRP A 242 10.12 -5.31 -7.41
N ARG A 243 8.79 -5.43 -7.36
CA ARG A 243 8.01 -5.28 -6.14
C ARG A 243 8.38 -6.35 -5.13
N ALA A 244 8.56 -7.60 -5.56
CA ALA A 244 9.05 -8.68 -4.72
C ALA A 244 10.45 -8.38 -4.18
N TYR A 245 11.37 -7.91 -5.03
CA TYR A 245 12.71 -7.50 -4.60
C TYR A 245 12.65 -6.40 -3.53
N ARG A 246 11.85 -5.34 -3.76
CA ARG A 246 11.66 -4.27 -2.78
C ARG A 246 11.12 -4.79 -1.46
N TYR A 247 10.07 -5.63 -1.50
CA TYR A 247 9.55 -6.24 -0.28
C TYR A 247 10.61 -7.07 0.45
N VAL A 248 11.46 -7.81 -0.28
CA VAL A 248 12.56 -8.58 0.32
C VAL A 248 13.59 -7.65 0.98
N MET A 249 13.93 -6.52 0.36
CA MET A 249 14.86 -5.56 0.96
C MET A 249 14.26 -4.85 2.20
N ASP A 250 12.97 -4.49 2.14
CA ASP A 250 12.24 -3.96 3.30
C ASP A 250 12.20 -4.99 4.44
N ALA A 251 11.98 -6.27 4.11
CA ALA A 251 12.01 -7.37 5.06
C ALA A 251 13.41 -7.58 5.64
N ALA A 252 14.47 -7.51 4.82
CA ALA A 252 15.85 -7.64 5.29
C ALA A 252 16.21 -6.53 6.29
N ASN A 253 15.75 -5.31 6.06
CA ASN A 253 15.89 -4.21 7.02
C ASN A 253 15.08 -4.45 8.29
N ARG A 254 13.82 -4.89 8.16
CA ARG A 254 12.91 -5.14 9.29
C ARG A 254 13.40 -6.28 10.19
N LEU A 255 13.98 -7.33 9.61
CA LEU A 255 14.44 -8.53 10.31
C LEU A 255 15.86 -8.41 10.87
N LYS A 256 16.56 -7.31 10.60
CA LYS A 256 17.96 -7.12 11.01
C LYS A 256 18.07 -7.15 12.54
N GLY A 257 18.78 -8.16 13.06
CA GLY A 257 18.98 -8.37 14.50
C GLY A 257 17.91 -9.25 15.16
N GLU A 258 16.82 -9.55 14.46
CA GLU A 258 15.70 -10.35 15.01
C GLU A 258 15.79 -11.83 14.59
N VAL A 259 16.32 -12.10 13.40
CA VAL A 259 16.56 -13.45 12.88
C VAL A 259 18.02 -13.87 13.00
N VAL A 260 18.28 -15.18 13.09
CA VAL A 260 19.63 -15.71 12.99
C VAL A 260 20.10 -15.54 11.54
N GLU A 261 21.21 -14.84 11.34
CA GLU A 261 21.92 -14.85 10.06
C GLU A 261 22.63 -16.21 9.91
N THR A 262 21.94 -17.17 9.28
CA THR A 262 22.45 -18.53 9.12
C THR A 262 23.69 -18.55 8.22
N LYS A 263 24.56 -19.55 8.38
CA LYS A 263 25.80 -19.64 7.60
C LYS A 263 25.54 -20.20 6.20
N ALA A 264 26.25 -19.67 5.22
CA ALA A 264 26.50 -20.28 3.91
C ALA A 264 27.81 -21.06 3.97
N LEU A 265 27.76 -22.34 4.33
CA LEU A 265 28.95 -23.17 4.48
C LEU A 265 29.42 -23.71 3.14
N ARG A 266 30.70 -23.50 2.81
CA ARG A 266 31.34 -24.15 1.67
C ARG A 266 31.60 -25.63 1.99
N SER A 267 30.99 -26.55 1.23
CA SER A 267 31.25 -27.99 1.35
C SER A 267 32.41 -28.40 0.45
N LYS A 268 33.47 -28.96 1.05
CA LYS A 268 34.63 -29.46 0.28
C LYS A 268 34.33 -30.81 -0.36
N GLU A 269 33.54 -31.63 0.31
CA GLU A 269 33.14 -32.97 -0.09
C GLU A 269 32.23 -32.91 -1.32
N LEU A 270 31.10 -32.18 -1.23
CA LEU A 270 30.21 -31.97 -2.38
C LEU A 270 30.92 -31.22 -3.50
N GLY A 271 31.87 -30.33 -3.16
CA GLY A 271 32.67 -29.65 -4.17
C GLY A 271 33.55 -30.60 -4.98
N LYS A 272 34.08 -31.67 -4.39
CA LYS A 272 34.82 -32.72 -5.10
C LYS A 272 33.88 -33.56 -5.97
N ASP A 273 32.74 -33.98 -5.42
CA ASP A 273 31.80 -34.87 -6.11
C ASP A 273 31.20 -34.22 -7.37
N PHE A 274 30.90 -32.92 -7.32
CA PHE A 274 30.31 -32.19 -8.43
C PHE A 274 31.32 -31.40 -9.28
N GLY A 275 32.61 -31.37 -8.90
CA GLY A 275 33.61 -30.55 -9.57
C GLY A 275 33.29 -29.04 -9.56
N ALA A 276 32.66 -28.56 -8.49
CA ALA A 276 32.14 -27.19 -8.38
C ALA A 276 32.39 -26.58 -6.99
N ILE A 277 32.20 -25.27 -6.83
CA ILE A 277 32.17 -24.63 -5.52
C ILE A 277 30.75 -24.73 -4.97
N VAL A 278 30.54 -25.57 -3.96
CA VAL A 278 29.22 -25.82 -3.37
C VAL A 278 29.08 -25.12 -2.03
N PHE A 279 28.04 -24.30 -1.89
CA PHE A 279 27.63 -23.68 -0.62
C PHE A 279 26.31 -24.24 -0.12
N LEU A 280 26.19 -24.42 1.20
CA LEU A 280 24.99 -24.88 1.90
C LEU A 280 24.49 -23.74 2.80
N LYS A 281 23.31 -23.21 2.53
CA LYS A 281 22.65 -22.19 3.36
C LYS A 281 21.84 -22.87 4.45
N LEU A 282 22.34 -22.85 5.69
CA LEU A 282 21.85 -23.67 6.80
C LEU A 282 20.61 -23.11 7.49
N GLU A 283 19.48 -23.01 6.78
CA GLU A 283 18.21 -22.54 7.37
C GLU A 283 17.63 -23.49 8.44
N ASN A 284 18.19 -24.70 8.59
CA ASN A 284 17.93 -25.58 9.72
C ASN A 284 18.49 -25.05 11.06
N GLU A 285 19.39 -24.06 11.04
CA GLU A 285 19.92 -23.39 12.25
C GLU A 285 19.11 -22.14 12.64
N GLN A 286 18.02 -21.84 11.95
CA GLN A 286 17.13 -20.74 12.33
C GLN A 286 16.34 -21.08 13.61
N ARG A 287 15.82 -20.08 14.33
CA ARG A 287 15.16 -20.22 15.66
C ARG A 287 14.13 -21.36 15.80
N THR A 288 13.42 -21.74 14.74
CA THR A 288 12.45 -22.86 14.75
C THR A 288 12.86 -24.04 13.87
N GLY A 289 14.15 -24.17 13.58
CA GLY A 289 14.71 -25.24 12.75
C GLY A 289 14.41 -25.09 11.25
N SER A 290 13.88 -23.95 10.80
CA SER A 290 13.63 -23.71 9.37
C SER A 290 13.51 -22.22 9.02
N PHE A 291 13.56 -21.93 7.71
CA PHE A 291 13.38 -20.59 7.17
C PHE A 291 12.04 -19.94 7.51
N LYS A 292 11.00 -20.73 7.87
CA LYS A 292 9.63 -20.24 8.06
C LYS A 292 9.51 -19.12 9.09
N TYR A 293 10.39 -19.10 10.09
CA TYR A 293 10.46 -18.04 11.10
C TYR A 293 10.60 -16.65 10.48
N ARG A 294 11.41 -16.51 9.42
CA ARG A 294 11.66 -15.22 8.76
C ARG A 294 10.38 -14.62 8.18
N GLY A 295 9.63 -15.41 7.42
CA GLY A 295 8.34 -14.97 6.88
C GLY A 295 7.32 -14.65 7.96
N ALA A 296 7.14 -15.55 8.94
CA ALA A 296 6.17 -15.36 10.02
C ALA A 296 6.46 -14.07 10.81
N LEU A 297 7.71 -13.85 11.20
CA LEU A 297 8.15 -12.65 11.89
C LEU A 297 7.98 -11.40 11.04
N ASN A 298 8.37 -11.46 9.75
CA ASN A 298 8.23 -10.33 8.85
C ASN A 298 6.76 -9.92 8.68
N LYS A 299 5.85 -10.90 8.58
CA LYS A 299 4.42 -10.65 8.54
C LYS A 299 3.96 -9.96 9.81
N LEU A 300 4.30 -10.47 11.00
CA LEU A 300 3.92 -9.85 12.27
C LEU A 300 4.41 -8.39 12.35
N LEU A 301 5.71 -8.17 12.12
CA LEU A 301 6.33 -6.84 12.23
C LEU A 301 5.86 -5.86 11.14
N SER A 302 5.27 -6.35 10.05
CA SER A 302 4.67 -5.50 9.01
C SER A 302 3.29 -4.94 9.38
N LEU A 303 2.66 -5.46 10.43
CA LEU A 303 1.35 -5.02 10.88
C LEU A 303 1.46 -3.72 11.67
N ASN A 304 0.66 -2.71 11.29
CA ASN A 304 0.63 -1.43 12.01
C ASN A 304 0.04 -1.55 13.42
N GLU A 305 -0.76 -2.59 13.66
CA GLU A 305 -1.33 -2.92 14.97
C GLU A 305 -1.06 -4.40 15.29
N PRO A 306 0.06 -4.72 15.97
CA PRO A 306 0.43 -6.09 16.32
C PRO A 306 -0.50 -6.74 17.37
N ARG A 307 -1.61 -6.07 17.73
CA ARG A 307 -2.63 -6.54 18.69
C ARG A 307 -3.86 -7.16 18.03
N HIS A 308 -4.00 -7.12 16.70
CA HIS A 308 -5.05 -7.89 16.04
C HIS A 308 -4.79 -9.39 16.24
N PRO A 309 -5.78 -10.18 16.67
CA PRO A 309 -5.58 -11.61 16.84
C PRO A 309 -5.18 -12.22 15.49
N LEU A 310 -4.11 -13.00 15.53
CA LEU A 310 -3.55 -13.66 14.36
C LEU A 310 -4.14 -15.07 14.25
N ILE A 311 -4.27 -15.57 13.02
CA ILE A 311 -4.76 -16.92 12.79
C ILE A 311 -3.93 -17.60 11.70
N ALA A 312 -3.54 -18.85 11.94
CA ALA A 312 -2.77 -19.65 11.00
C ALA A 312 -3.28 -21.09 10.96
N ALA A 313 -2.87 -21.86 9.96
CA ALA A 313 -3.12 -23.31 9.91
C ALA A 313 -1.87 -24.03 9.43
N SER A 314 -1.29 -24.89 10.28
CA SER A 314 -0.17 -25.77 9.92
C SER A 314 0.27 -26.65 11.10
N THR A 315 0.51 -27.93 10.84
CA THR A 315 1.09 -28.90 11.78
C THR A 315 2.62 -29.00 11.70
N GLY A 316 3.27 -28.20 10.85
CA GLY A 316 4.70 -28.30 10.55
C GLY A 316 5.47 -27.02 10.85
N ASN A 317 6.57 -26.81 10.11
CA ASN A 317 7.48 -25.67 10.27
C ASN A 317 6.80 -24.30 10.30
N HIS A 318 5.69 -24.11 9.59
CA HIS A 318 4.94 -22.84 9.63
C HIS A 318 4.19 -22.65 10.95
N GLY A 319 3.55 -23.70 11.47
CA GLY A 319 2.88 -23.65 12.77
C GLY A 319 3.86 -23.32 13.89
N LEU A 320 5.02 -24.00 13.91
CA LEU A 320 6.09 -23.74 14.88
C LEU A 320 6.64 -22.32 14.76
N ALA A 321 6.86 -21.84 13.53
CA ALA A 321 7.28 -20.46 13.29
C ALA A 321 6.28 -19.43 13.82
N VAL A 322 4.98 -19.63 13.56
CA VAL A 322 3.93 -18.72 14.04
C VAL A 322 3.81 -18.78 15.57
N ALA A 323 3.76 -19.97 16.16
CA ALA A 323 3.70 -20.15 17.62
C ALA A 323 4.85 -19.42 18.31
N ARG A 324 6.08 -19.59 17.81
CA ARG A 324 7.28 -18.95 18.37
C ARG A 324 7.27 -17.43 18.21
N VAL A 325 6.84 -16.92 17.06
CA VAL A 325 6.73 -15.48 16.80
C VAL A 325 5.67 -14.83 17.70
N LEU A 326 4.56 -15.52 17.96
CA LEU A 326 3.55 -15.06 18.92
C LEU A 326 4.15 -14.94 20.32
N GLU A 327 4.87 -15.97 20.76
CA GLU A 327 5.55 -16.02 22.06
C GLU A 327 6.60 -14.92 22.21
N ASP A 328 7.56 -14.83 21.28
CA ASP A 328 8.67 -13.86 21.32
C ASP A 328 8.19 -12.40 21.43
N PHE A 329 6.99 -12.10 20.91
CA PHE A 329 6.43 -10.74 20.85
C PHE A 329 5.17 -10.53 21.70
N GLY A 330 4.77 -11.52 22.49
CA GLY A 330 3.57 -11.45 23.34
C GLY A 330 2.27 -11.17 22.57
N ALA A 331 2.19 -11.63 21.32
CA ALA A 331 1.02 -11.44 20.46
C ALA A 331 0.00 -12.57 20.65
N LYS A 332 -1.28 -12.25 20.50
CA LYS A 332 -2.35 -13.26 20.57
C LYS A 332 -2.57 -13.90 19.20
N GLY A 333 -2.72 -15.22 19.17
CA GLY A 333 -3.11 -15.88 17.94
C GLY A 333 -3.53 -17.34 18.12
N THR A 334 -4.17 -17.85 17.09
CA THR A 334 -4.77 -19.19 17.05
C THR A 334 -4.17 -19.99 15.90
N ILE A 335 -3.82 -21.25 16.16
CA ILE A 335 -3.28 -22.18 15.16
C ILE A 335 -4.27 -23.32 14.97
N TYR A 336 -4.77 -23.44 13.74
CA TYR A 336 -5.65 -24.51 13.31
C TYR A 336 -4.83 -25.74 12.90
N LEU A 337 -5.27 -26.89 13.39
CA LEU A 337 -4.65 -28.19 13.18
C LEU A 337 -5.74 -29.20 12.78
N PRO A 338 -5.46 -30.17 11.90
CA PRO A 338 -6.35 -31.29 11.66
C PRO A 338 -6.60 -32.09 12.94
N VAL A 339 -7.80 -32.67 13.10
CA VAL A 339 -8.11 -33.56 14.24
C VAL A 339 -7.22 -34.81 14.26
N THR A 340 -6.67 -35.18 13.10
CA THR A 340 -5.76 -36.30 12.87
C THR A 340 -4.29 -35.99 13.19
N THR A 341 -3.96 -34.79 13.66
CA THR A 341 -2.56 -34.38 13.94
C THR A 341 -1.90 -35.33 14.94
N GLU A 342 -0.70 -35.81 14.64
CA GLU A 342 0.08 -36.69 15.52
C GLU A 342 0.49 -35.99 16.84
N GLU A 343 0.51 -36.74 17.95
CA GLU A 343 0.65 -36.18 19.30
C GLU A 343 1.94 -35.36 19.48
N HIS A 344 3.08 -35.87 19.00
CA HIS A 344 4.36 -35.16 19.12
C HIS A 344 4.37 -33.77 18.44
N LYS A 345 3.55 -33.55 17.41
CA LYS A 345 3.39 -32.24 16.74
C LYS A 345 2.49 -31.31 17.54
N ARG A 346 1.51 -31.87 18.26
CA ARG A 346 0.65 -31.11 19.18
C ARG A 346 1.45 -30.64 20.38
N GLU A 347 2.23 -31.54 20.99
CA GLU A 347 3.10 -31.25 22.12
C GLU A 347 4.04 -30.07 21.79
N ALA A 348 4.74 -30.14 20.67
CA ALA A 348 5.66 -29.09 20.22
C ALA A 348 5.00 -27.72 19.99
N LEU A 349 3.69 -27.66 19.71
CA LEU A 349 2.93 -26.41 19.57
C LEU A 349 2.28 -25.96 20.88
N SER A 350 1.95 -26.89 21.75
CA SER A 350 1.26 -26.65 23.03
C SER A 350 2.14 -25.97 24.08
N GLU A 351 3.46 -26.01 23.91
CA GLU A 351 4.42 -25.28 24.76
C GLU A 351 4.36 -23.76 24.57
N GLY A 352 3.72 -23.27 23.50
CA GLY A 352 3.60 -21.84 23.18
C GLY A 352 2.36 -21.16 23.77
N ILE A 353 2.24 -19.85 23.55
CA ILE A 353 1.08 -19.04 23.99
C ILE A 353 -0.10 -19.03 23.00
N ALA A 354 0.00 -19.79 21.91
CA ALA A 354 -1.00 -19.80 20.85
C ALA A 354 -2.17 -20.73 21.21
N ASP A 355 -3.40 -20.29 20.94
CA ASP A 355 -4.57 -21.14 21.09
C ASP A 355 -4.57 -22.20 19.98
N LEU A 356 -4.71 -23.48 20.34
CA LEU A 356 -4.79 -24.57 19.36
C LEU A 356 -6.24 -24.95 19.10
N VAL A 357 -6.66 -24.91 17.84
CA VAL A 357 -8.00 -25.31 17.41
C VAL A 357 -7.89 -26.51 16.47
N PHE A 358 -8.58 -27.59 16.80
CA PHE A 358 -8.59 -28.81 15.99
C PHE A 358 -9.84 -28.81 15.09
N SER A 359 -9.63 -28.80 13.77
CA SER A 359 -10.72 -28.77 12.79
C SER A 359 -10.31 -29.43 11.48
N GLY A 360 -11.25 -30.14 10.86
CA GLY A 360 -11.04 -30.86 9.61
C GLY A 360 -10.23 -32.15 9.77
N ASP A 361 -10.28 -33.00 8.74
CA ASP A 361 -9.62 -34.31 8.73
C ASP A 361 -8.17 -34.21 8.21
N ASP A 362 -7.87 -33.16 7.44
CA ASP A 362 -6.54 -32.90 6.88
C ASP A 362 -6.14 -31.41 6.95
N GLY A 363 -4.90 -31.12 6.53
CA GLY A 363 -4.34 -29.77 6.57
C GLY A 363 -5.05 -28.76 5.66
N ILE A 364 -5.68 -29.22 4.59
CA ILE A 364 -6.42 -28.35 3.66
C ILE A 364 -7.72 -27.91 4.31
N ASP A 365 -8.43 -28.82 4.98
CA ASP A 365 -9.65 -28.50 5.71
C ASP A 365 -9.38 -27.57 6.90
N ALA A 366 -8.32 -27.83 7.67
CA ALA A 366 -7.88 -26.94 8.73
C ALA A 366 -7.55 -25.52 8.22
N GLU A 367 -6.86 -25.41 7.07
CA GLU A 367 -6.57 -24.11 6.44
C GLU A 367 -7.83 -23.41 5.93
N ARG A 368 -8.76 -24.16 5.31
CA ARG A 368 -10.03 -23.62 4.82
C ARG A 368 -10.84 -23.03 5.97
N GLU A 369 -10.94 -23.75 7.08
CA GLU A 369 -11.67 -23.28 8.26
C GLU A 369 -10.98 -22.07 8.89
N ALA A 370 -9.66 -22.09 9.06
CA ALA A 370 -8.91 -20.96 9.58
C ALA A 370 -9.12 -19.69 8.74
N ARG A 371 -9.16 -19.81 7.41
CA ARG A 371 -9.44 -18.69 6.51
C ARG A 371 -10.89 -18.18 6.65
N ARG A 372 -11.86 -19.09 6.77
CA ARG A 372 -13.27 -18.75 6.97
C ARG A 372 -13.47 -17.96 8.26
N VAL A 373 -12.87 -18.42 9.36
CA VAL A 373 -12.91 -17.73 10.66
C VAL A 373 -12.18 -16.40 10.61
N ALA A 374 -11.02 -16.35 9.94
CA ALA A 374 -10.28 -15.09 9.75
C ALA A 374 -11.12 -14.01 9.07
N GLU A 375 -11.88 -14.39 8.04
CA GLU A 375 -12.76 -13.47 7.32
C GLU A 375 -13.95 -13.03 8.17
N GLN A 376 -14.62 -13.97 8.86
CA GLN A 376 -15.79 -13.68 9.69
C GLN A 376 -15.47 -12.78 10.89
N GLU A 377 -14.36 -13.06 11.57
CA GLU A 377 -13.94 -12.35 12.78
C GLU A 377 -12.98 -11.19 12.48
N LYS A 378 -12.66 -10.95 11.20
CA LYS A 378 -11.73 -9.92 10.72
C LYS A 378 -10.34 -10.06 11.36
N LEU A 379 -9.87 -11.29 11.50
CA LEU A 379 -8.53 -11.64 11.99
C LEU A 379 -7.51 -11.62 10.86
N VAL A 380 -6.23 -11.49 11.22
CA VAL A 380 -5.15 -11.52 10.22
C VAL A 380 -4.70 -12.96 9.99
N PHE A 381 -5.06 -13.52 8.83
CA PHE A 381 -4.58 -14.83 8.44
C PHE A 381 -3.09 -14.80 8.02
N ILE A 382 -2.25 -15.61 8.68
CA ILE A 382 -0.83 -15.74 8.39
C ILE A 382 -0.64 -16.93 7.44
N SER A 383 -0.62 -16.63 6.13
CA SER A 383 -0.41 -17.66 5.12
C SER A 383 0.94 -18.36 5.26
N PRO A 384 1.02 -19.68 5.03
CA PRO A 384 2.30 -20.39 5.00
C PRO A 384 3.19 -20.02 3.81
N TYR A 385 2.65 -19.43 2.74
CA TYR A 385 3.41 -19.12 1.52
C TYR A 385 2.78 -18.07 0.60
N ASN A 386 1.45 -17.93 0.59
CA ASN A 386 0.74 -17.07 -0.36
C ASN A 386 0.43 -15.68 0.26
N ASP A 387 1.47 -14.98 0.66
CA ASP A 387 1.41 -13.62 1.20
C ASP A 387 2.72 -12.89 0.91
N TRP A 388 2.63 -11.63 0.45
CA TRP A 388 3.79 -10.83 0.07
C TRP A 388 4.83 -10.67 1.19
N GLN A 389 4.39 -10.47 2.43
CA GLN A 389 5.28 -10.31 3.58
C GLN A 389 5.91 -11.65 3.97
N ILE A 390 5.17 -12.75 3.83
CA ILE A 390 5.73 -14.08 4.05
C ILE A 390 6.84 -14.36 3.03
N ILE A 391 6.53 -14.21 1.73
CA ILE A 391 7.48 -14.37 0.61
C ILE A 391 8.72 -13.50 0.82
N ALA A 392 8.51 -12.23 1.16
CA ALA A 392 9.59 -11.28 1.39
C ALA A 392 10.51 -11.66 2.55
N GLY A 393 9.93 -12.09 3.68
CA GLY A 393 10.70 -12.59 4.82
C GLY A 393 11.53 -13.81 4.43
N GLN A 394 10.95 -14.77 3.70
CA GLN A 394 11.70 -15.92 3.21
C GLN A 394 12.83 -15.52 2.23
N GLY A 395 12.59 -14.50 1.41
CA GLY A 395 13.57 -14.01 0.44
C GLY A 395 14.83 -13.39 1.04
N THR A 396 14.80 -13.00 2.33
CA THR A 396 16.00 -12.52 3.03
C THR A 396 17.12 -13.57 3.07
N VAL A 397 16.78 -14.86 2.95
CA VAL A 397 17.74 -15.95 2.74
C VAL A 397 18.62 -15.68 1.51
N GLY A 398 18.03 -15.21 0.42
CA GLY A 398 18.75 -14.90 -0.81
C GLY A 398 19.71 -13.71 -0.65
N VAL A 399 19.28 -12.66 0.07
CA VAL A 399 20.10 -11.48 0.36
C VAL A 399 21.34 -11.88 1.18
N GLU A 400 21.16 -12.67 2.22
CA GLU A 400 22.26 -13.17 3.04
C GLU A 400 23.19 -14.11 2.26
N LEU A 401 22.63 -15.01 1.46
CA LEU A 401 23.41 -15.96 0.68
C LEU A 401 24.35 -15.26 -0.32
N LEU A 402 23.86 -14.24 -1.04
CA LEU A 402 24.70 -13.44 -1.95
C LEU A 402 25.79 -12.67 -1.22
N ARG A 403 25.48 -12.11 -0.05
CA ARG A 403 26.47 -11.39 0.75
C ARG A 403 27.59 -12.32 1.24
N GLN A 404 27.27 -13.56 1.60
CA GLN A 404 28.22 -14.52 2.17
C GLN A 404 29.00 -15.31 1.10
N ALA A 405 28.35 -15.69 0.00
CA ALA A 405 28.94 -16.55 -1.04
C ALA A 405 29.35 -15.79 -2.32
N GLY A 406 28.97 -14.52 -2.45
CA GLY A 406 29.19 -13.73 -3.66
C GLY A 406 28.26 -14.13 -4.81
N SER A 407 28.71 -13.89 -6.04
CA SER A 407 27.97 -14.33 -7.24
C SER A 407 27.96 -15.85 -7.33
N LEU A 408 26.80 -16.41 -7.66
CA LEU A 408 26.56 -17.85 -7.79
C LEU A 408 26.08 -18.13 -9.21
N ASP A 409 26.43 -19.29 -9.79
CA ASP A 409 25.89 -19.69 -11.09
C ASP A 409 24.47 -20.25 -10.94
N TYR A 410 24.32 -21.21 -10.02
CA TYR A 410 23.06 -21.92 -9.74
C TYR A 410 22.66 -21.79 -8.27
N VAL A 411 21.35 -21.69 -8.02
CA VAL A 411 20.77 -21.71 -6.67
C VAL A 411 19.63 -22.71 -6.66
N PHE A 412 19.77 -23.76 -5.86
CA PHE A 412 18.74 -24.79 -5.69
C PHE A 412 17.91 -24.46 -4.46
N VAL A 413 16.59 -24.40 -4.63
CA VAL A 413 15.66 -24.00 -3.57
C VAL A 413 14.54 -25.03 -3.51
N SER A 414 14.19 -25.48 -2.30
CA SER A 414 13.07 -26.40 -2.11
C SER A 414 11.74 -25.70 -2.41
N VAL A 415 10.84 -26.42 -3.08
CA VAL A 415 9.55 -25.89 -3.53
C VAL A 415 8.41 -26.72 -2.93
N GLY A 416 7.64 -26.09 -2.04
CA GLY A 416 6.29 -26.51 -1.66
C GLY A 416 5.29 -25.56 -2.31
N GLY A 417 4.63 -24.71 -1.53
CA GLY A 417 3.77 -23.63 -2.04
C GLY A 417 4.49 -22.42 -2.68
N GLY A 418 5.76 -22.57 -3.10
CA GLY A 418 6.49 -21.53 -3.86
C GLY A 418 7.04 -20.32 -3.08
N GLY A 419 6.65 -20.10 -1.82
CA GLY A 419 7.02 -18.87 -1.09
C GLY A 419 8.53 -18.62 -0.92
N LEU A 420 9.32 -19.68 -0.64
CA LEU A 420 10.78 -19.56 -0.48
C LEU A 420 11.47 -19.24 -1.81
N ILE A 421 11.20 -20.03 -2.87
CA ILE A 421 11.82 -19.83 -4.18
C ILE A 421 11.45 -18.48 -4.79
N ALA A 422 10.21 -18.02 -4.61
CA ALA A 422 9.78 -16.70 -5.08
C ALA A 422 10.59 -15.57 -4.41
N GLY A 423 10.73 -15.60 -3.09
CA GLY A 423 11.50 -14.60 -2.36
C GLY A 423 12.99 -14.64 -2.69
N VAL A 424 13.58 -15.83 -2.74
CA VAL A 424 15.02 -16.00 -3.08
C VAL A 424 15.28 -15.57 -4.52
N ALA A 425 14.42 -15.94 -5.47
CA ALA A 425 14.55 -15.52 -6.86
C ALA A 425 14.45 -13.99 -7.01
N ALA A 426 13.56 -13.34 -6.25
CA ALA A 426 13.43 -11.89 -6.25
C ALA A 426 14.72 -11.19 -5.80
N ALA A 427 15.41 -11.70 -4.77
CA ALA A 427 16.72 -11.20 -4.36
C ALA A 427 17.82 -11.51 -5.40
N MET A 428 17.88 -12.77 -5.85
CA MET A 428 18.97 -13.31 -6.66
C MET A 428 19.02 -12.77 -8.08
N LYS A 429 17.86 -12.65 -8.75
CA LYS A 429 17.81 -12.15 -10.12
C LYS A 429 18.22 -10.69 -10.25
N ARG A 430 18.31 -9.96 -9.14
CA ARG A 430 18.58 -8.52 -9.16
C ARG A 430 19.97 -8.13 -8.67
N LEU A 431 20.49 -8.84 -7.67
CA LEU A 431 21.81 -8.60 -7.08
C LEU A 431 22.96 -9.29 -7.86
N ARG A 432 22.64 -9.98 -8.96
CA ARG A 432 23.62 -10.56 -9.89
C ARG A 432 24.09 -9.55 -10.94
#